data_AF-A0A9P9MU79-F1
#
_entry.id   AF-A0A9P9MU79-F1
#
_cell.length_a   1.000
_cell.length_b   1.000
_cell.length_c   1.000
_cell.angle_alpha   90.00
_cell.angle_beta   90.00
_cell.angle_gamma   90.00
#
_symmetry.space_group_name_H-M   'P 1'
#
loop_
_entity.id
_entity.type
_entity.pdbx_description
1 polymer ?
#
loop_
_entity_poly.entity_id
_entity_poly.type
_entity_poly.pdbx_seq_one_letter_code
_entity_poly.pdbx_strand_id
1 'polypeptide(L)'
;MSEPVSKMNPLTIGKKCVRSIESYRLRFAKKFVPLQNAYKASLILIDPENNSFPRSSTILWSTLCFVVFLVFGGFAIGYPKSWMRIVVVVVNSTIFVLLMALAGYDAWRLGNRAYRRNLACTILVFLLTVVTMTILYEMVWYKSMNLWILQSRQERLPSFRFPPMFIIQDKAHYQAHILDEQPWTCYVGAQNRTAPMCNTLTKDQVLETESCNCNDSWVHEVLPNFLDGDGGDGKRSLSLLPKENLYTRANVMTVKFAFNYNTTANTDPQLGSPNLWMFVYDSTISVGDAYMNGYSSMRLFNAHGASTVLLNNKYFEARDGTSRYEFGAVIWTTPYMNLVCDVSGNQTYYPCSSTLLLNVPGFDSTIMTEKRAMAWTDTVGQAGAYFALVQVVSWMISGVAWGT
;
A
#
# COMPACT_ATOMS: atom_id res chain seq x y z
N MET A 1 -37.66 20.73 4.95
CA MET A 1 -37.57 20.62 3.48
C MET A 1 -36.34 19.79 3.17
N SER A 2 -36.58 18.53 2.88
CA SER A 2 -35.59 17.46 2.74
C SER A 2 -35.73 16.86 1.35
N GLU A 3 -34.73 17.06 0.50
CA GLU A 3 -34.59 16.25 -0.73
C GLU A 3 -33.83 14.95 -0.40
N PRO A 4 -34.22 13.81 -1.00
CA PRO A 4 -33.61 12.53 -0.70
C PRO A 4 -32.40 12.28 -1.60
N VAL A 5 -31.25 11.99 -0.99
CA VAL A 5 -30.07 11.48 -1.71
C VAL A 5 -30.34 10.02 -2.10
N SER A 6 -30.54 9.83 -3.40
CA SER A 6 -30.68 8.55 -4.08
C SER A 6 -29.52 7.59 -3.76
N LYS A 7 -29.87 6.40 -3.22
CA LYS A 7 -28.97 5.25 -3.07
C LYS A 7 -28.51 4.76 -4.45
N MET A 8 -27.21 4.87 -4.74
CA MET A 8 -26.60 4.28 -5.93
C MET A 8 -26.29 2.80 -5.69
N ASN A 9 -26.97 1.93 -6.44
CA ASN A 9 -26.82 0.48 -6.38
C ASN A 9 -25.41 0.02 -6.82
N PRO A 10 -24.72 -0.87 -6.05
CA PRO A 10 -23.37 -1.36 -6.38
C PRO A 10 -23.31 -2.20 -7.67
N LEU A 11 -24.44 -2.73 -8.14
CA LEU A 11 -24.57 -3.39 -9.45
C LEU A 11 -24.37 -2.45 -10.65
N THR A 12 -24.44 -1.14 -10.45
CA THR A 12 -24.27 -0.13 -11.51
C THR A 12 -22.80 0.21 -11.77
N ILE A 13 -21.93 0.03 -10.77
CA ILE A 13 -20.48 0.30 -10.87
C ILE A 13 -19.78 -0.84 -11.61
N GLY A 14 -20.18 -2.10 -11.36
CA GLY A 14 -19.70 -3.26 -12.12
C GLY A 14 -20.05 -3.17 -13.61
N LYS A 15 -21.28 -2.76 -13.96
CA LYS A 15 -21.69 -2.56 -15.36
C LYS A 15 -21.00 -1.36 -16.03
N LYS A 16 -20.64 -0.30 -15.29
CA LYS A 16 -19.84 0.82 -15.83
C LYS A 16 -18.38 0.44 -16.08
N CYS A 17 -17.78 -0.40 -15.23
CA CYS A 17 -16.40 -0.87 -15.42
C CYS A 17 -16.30 -1.88 -16.58
N VAL A 18 -17.25 -2.80 -16.71
CA VAL A 18 -17.34 -3.72 -17.86
C VAL A 18 -17.63 -2.97 -19.15
N ARG A 19 -18.57 -2.00 -19.16
CA ARG A 19 -18.77 -1.11 -20.33
C ARG A 19 -17.57 -0.24 -20.63
N SER A 20 -16.77 0.15 -19.64
CA SER A 20 -15.52 0.88 -19.87
C SER A 20 -14.49 0.00 -20.58
N ILE A 21 -14.24 -1.21 -20.09
CA ILE A 21 -13.32 -2.17 -20.71
C ILE A 21 -13.79 -2.58 -22.11
N GLU A 22 -15.09 -2.76 -22.31
CA GLU A 22 -15.67 -3.08 -23.61
C GLU A 22 -15.65 -1.87 -24.57
N SER A 23 -15.80 -0.65 -24.05
CA SER A 23 -15.57 0.59 -24.82
C SER A 23 -14.10 0.81 -25.15
N TYR A 24 -13.16 0.39 -24.29
CA TYR A 24 -11.73 0.41 -24.56
C TYR A 24 -11.36 -0.65 -25.59
N ARG A 25 -11.93 -1.87 -25.54
CA ARG A 25 -11.80 -2.91 -26.59
C ARG A 25 -12.38 -2.44 -27.92
N LEU A 26 -13.56 -1.83 -27.94
CA LEU A 26 -14.19 -1.31 -29.16
C LEU A 26 -13.48 -0.06 -29.70
N ARG A 27 -12.91 0.80 -28.85
CA ARG A 27 -12.03 1.92 -29.27
C ARG A 27 -10.65 1.43 -29.73
N PHE A 28 -10.09 0.38 -29.13
CA PHE A 28 -8.87 -0.28 -29.61
C PHE A 28 -9.11 -0.95 -30.96
N ALA A 29 -10.20 -1.68 -31.13
CA ALA A 29 -10.59 -2.28 -32.41
C ALA A 29 -10.86 -1.21 -33.47
N LYS A 30 -11.60 -0.13 -33.15
CA LYS A 30 -11.82 1.00 -34.09
C LYS A 30 -10.56 1.82 -34.40
N LYS A 31 -9.57 1.89 -33.50
CA LYS A 31 -8.25 2.51 -33.78
C LYS A 31 -7.27 1.56 -34.48
N PHE A 32 -7.49 0.25 -34.43
CA PHE A 32 -6.75 -0.72 -35.23
C PHE A 32 -7.28 -0.83 -36.66
N VAL A 33 -8.54 -0.50 -36.95
CA VAL A 33 -9.07 -0.44 -38.32
C VAL A 33 -8.28 0.51 -39.24
N PRO A 34 -7.90 1.74 -38.84
CA PRO A 34 -7.04 2.58 -39.69
C PRO A 34 -5.60 2.07 -39.78
N LEU A 35 -5.08 1.36 -38.77
CA LEU A 35 -3.77 0.70 -38.82
C LEU A 35 -3.79 -0.53 -39.74
N GLN A 36 -4.86 -1.32 -39.73
CA GLN A 36 -5.07 -2.48 -40.58
C GLN A 36 -5.41 -2.06 -42.01
N ASN A 37 -6.06 -0.91 -42.21
CA ASN A 37 -6.29 -0.30 -43.53
C ASN A 37 -5.03 0.38 -44.07
N ALA A 38 -4.18 0.98 -43.21
CA ALA A 38 -2.86 1.45 -43.60
C ALA A 38 -1.91 0.29 -43.93
N TYR A 39 -2.02 -0.83 -43.20
CA TYR A 39 -1.27 -2.07 -43.47
C TYR A 39 -1.80 -2.81 -44.71
N LYS A 40 -3.11 -2.81 -44.97
CA LYS A 40 -3.70 -3.29 -46.24
C LYS A 40 -3.31 -2.39 -47.40
N ALA A 41 -3.32 -1.07 -47.22
CA ALA A 41 -2.88 -0.13 -48.26
C ALA A 41 -1.38 -0.25 -48.57
N SER A 42 -0.54 -0.62 -47.59
CA SER A 42 0.88 -0.89 -47.82
C SER A 42 1.18 -2.28 -48.38
N LEU A 43 0.35 -3.30 -48.09
CA LEU A 43 0.47 -4.64 -48.69
C LEU A 43 -0.09 -4.74 -50.13
N ILE A 44 -1.04 -3.89 -50.53
CA ILE A 44 -1.68 -3.93 -51.86
C ILE A 44 -0.82 -3.28 -52.96
N LEU A 45 0.35 -2.69 -52.64
CA LEU A 45 1.27 -2.07 -53.60
C LEU A 45 2.63 -2.79 -53.70
N ILE A 46 2.66 -4.10 -53.50
CA ILE A 46 3.82 -4.93 -53.86
C ILE A 46 3.70 -5.26 -55.36
N ASP A 47 4.00 -4.27 -56.20
CA ASP A 47 4.28 -4.52 -57.60
C ASP A 47 5.62 -5.29 -57.66
N PRO A 48 5.71 -6.44 -58.34
CA PRO A 48 6.95 -7.21 -58.47
C PRO A 48 7.99 -6.53 -59.37
N GLU A 49 7.72 -5.32 -59.89
CA GLU A 49 8.69 -4.59 -60.69
C GLU A 49 9.91 -4.14 -59.88
N ASN A 50 11.05 -4.66 -60.32
CA ASN A 50 12.34 -4.80 -59.67
C ASN A 50 13.13 -3.47 -59.44
N ASN A 51 12.45 -2.32 -59.50
CA ASN A 51 13.07 -1.00 -59.65
C ASN A 51 12.81 0.00 -58.51
N SER A 52 12.11 -0.37 -57.44
CA SER A 52 11.97 0.49 -56.26
C SER A 52 13.02 0.20 -55.19
N PHE A 53 13.46 1.25 -54.49
CA PHE A 53 14.25 1.16 -53.27
C PHE A 53 13.43 1.67 -52.08
N PRO A 54 13.36 0.93 -50.95
CA PRO A 54 13.81 -0.45 -50.71
C PRO A 54 13.06 -1.53 -51.52
N ARG A 55 13.67 -2.71 -51.68
CA ARG A 55 13.08 -3.90 -52.30
C ARG A 55 11.98 -4.51 -51.44
N SER A 56 10.98 -5.12 -52.08
CA SER A 56 9.90 -5.87 -51.41
C SER A 56 10.43 -7.02 -50.53
N SER A 57 11.49 -7.71 -50.98
CA SER A 57 12.17 -8.75 -50.20
C SER A 57 12.75 -8.22 -48.88
N THR A 58 13.35 -7.02 -48.91
CA THR A 58 13.93 -6.37 -47.73
C THR A 58 12.86 -6.11 -46.68
N ILE A 59 11.66 -5.73 -47.11
CA ILE A 59 10.52 -5.43 -46.24
C ILE A 59 9.93 -6.71 -45.66
N LEU A 60 9.82 -7.78 -46.45
CA LEU A 60 9.36 -9.08 -45.97
C LEU A 60 10.26 -9.60 -44.84
N TRP A 61 11.58 -9.60 -45.06
CA TRP A 61 12.56 -9.98 -44.04
C TRP A 61 12.51 -9.06 -42.82
N SER A 62 12.39 -7.75 -43.04
CA SER A 62 12.30 -6.80 -41.92
C SER A 62 11.05 -7.01 -41.08
N THR A 63 9.93 -7.35 -41.71
CA THR A 63 8.68 -7.67 -41.03
C THR A 63 8.79 -8.98 -40.23
N LEU A 64 9.40 -10.02 -40.80
CA LEU A 64 9.68 -11.27 -40.09
C LEU A 64 10.56 -11.04 -38.85
N CYS A 65 11.65 -10.28 -38.99
CA CYS A 65 12.51 -9.90 -37.88
C CYS A 65 11.73 -9.13 -36.79
N PHE A 66 10.83 -8.22 -37.19
CA PHE A 66 10.00 -7.49 -36.25
C PHE A 66 8.99 -8.37 -35.52
N VAL A 67 8.39 -9.36 -36.19
CA VAL A 67 7.50 -10.34 -35.55
C VAL A 67 8.27 -11.17 -34.52
N VAL A 68 9.47 -11.63 -34.85
CA VAL A 68 10.34 -12.35 -33.89
C VAL A 68 10.65 -11.46 -32.68
N PHE A 69 11.00 -10.20 -32.90
CA PHE A 69 11.21 -9.21 -31.83
C PHE A 69 9.98 -9.08 -30.91
N LEU A 70 8.77 -8.97 -31.46
CA LEU A 70 7.54 -8.86 -30.66
C LEU A 70 7.27 -10.10 -29.82
N VAL A 71 7.51 -11.30 -30.37
CA VAL A 71 7.34 -12.56 -29.63
C VAL A 71 8.29 -12.61 -28.44
N PHE A 72 9.58 -12.35 -28.66
CA PHE A 72 10.57 -12.33 -27.57
C PHE A 72 10.30 -11.22 -26.55
N GLY A 73 9.89 -10.03 -27.00
CA GLY A 73 9.50 -8.93 -26.12
C GLY A 73 8.30 -9.29 -25.22
N GLY A 74 7.29 -9.96 -25.78
CA GLY A 74 6.14 -10.47 -25.01
C GLY A 74 6.56 -11.48 -23.95
N PHE A 75 7.40 -12.45 -24.29
CA PHE A 75 7.94 -13.41 -23.33
C PHE A 75 8.78 -12.73 -22.25
N ALA A 76 9.57 -11.72 -22.60
CA ALA A 76 10.47 -11.05 -21.70
C ALA A 76 9.75 -10.25 -20.61
N ILE A 77 8.67 -9.56 -20.98
CA ILE A 77 7.86 -8.80 -20.03
C ILE A 77 7.02 -9.76 -19.16
N GLY A 78 6.60 -10.92 -19.69
CA GLY A 78 5.92 -11.97 -18.91
C GLY A 78 6.83 -12.68 -17.89
N TYR A 79 8.12 -12.83 -18.22
CA TYR A 79 9.09 -13.56 -17.41
C TYR A 79 10.41 -12.77 -17.25
N PRO A 80 10.42 -11.69 -16.45
CA PRO A 80 11.57 -10.79 -16.32
C PRO A 80 12.69 -11.39 -15.45
N LYS A 81 13.31 -12.48 -15.89
CA LYS A 81 14.45 -13.15 -15.23
C LYS A 81 15.79 -12.61 -15.74
N SER A 82 16.86 -12.74 -14.95
CA SER A 82 18.20 -12.28 -15.34
C SER A 82 18.70 -12.87 -16.65
N TRP A 83 18.45 -14.16 -16.90
CA TRP A 83 18.83 -14.80 -18.16
C TRP A 83 18.02 -14.26 -19.35
N MET A 84 16.75 -13.92 -19.14
CA MET A 84 15.88 -13.35 -20.16
C MET A 84 16.37 -11.98 -20.60
N ARG A 85 16.96 -11.20 -19.67
CA ARG A 85 17.64 -9.94 -20.02
C ARG A 85 18.73 -10.15 -21.06
N ILE A 86 19.60 -11.12 -20.84
CA ILE A 86 20.71 -11.44 -21.75
C ILE A 86 20.16 -11.89 -23.11
N VAL A 87 19.16 -12.79 -23.11
CA VAL A 87 18.55 -13.30 -24.34
C VAL A 87 17.94 -12.17 -25.17
N VAL A 88 17.15 -11.28 -24.56
CA VAL A 88 16.53 -10.13 -25.26
C VAL A 88 17.59 -9.23 -25.89
N VAL A 89 18.64 -8.88 -25.14
CA VAL A 89 19.71 -8.01 -25.64
C VAL A 89 20.44 -8.66 -26.81
N VAL A 90 20.80 -9.95 -26.70
CA VAL A 90 21.52 -10.67 -27.77
C VAL A 90 20.64 -10.81 -29.02
N VAL A 91 19.41 -11.31 -28.87
CA VAL A 91 18.49 -11.51 -29.99
C VAL A 91 18.17 -10.18 -30.69
N ASN A 92 17.87 -9.12 -29.93
CA ASN A 92 17.56 -7.82 -30.51
C ASN A 92 18.78 -7.18 -31.17
N SER A 93 19.99 -7.38 -30.62
CA SER A 93 21.23 -6.93 -31.26
C SER A 93 21.48 -7.66 -32.58
N THR A 94 21.26 -8.98 -32.62
CA THR A 94 21.36 -9.77 -33.86
C THR A 94 20.32 -9.32 -34.89
N ILE A 95 19.07 -9.10 -34.49
CA ILE A 95 18.01 -8.58 -35.34
C ILE A 95 18.40 -7.20 -35.89
N PHE A 96 18.90 -6.31 -35.04
CA PHE A 96 19.33 -4.97 -35.46
C PHE A 96 20.45 -5.02 -36.50
N VAL A 97 21.49 -5.83 -36.28
CA VAL A 97 22.59 -6.02 -37.24
C VAL A 97 22.07 -6.58 -38.56
N LEU A 98 21.17 -7.57 -38.52
CA LEU A 98 20.56 -8.12 -39.73
C LEU A 98 19.73 -7.08 -40.50
N LEU A 99 18.90 -6.29 -39.81
CA LEU A 99 18.13 -5.22 -40.43
C LEU A 99 19.03 -4.14 -41.05
N MET A 100 20.09 -3.75 -40.35
CA MET A 100 21.08 -2.79 -40.85
C MET A 100 21.85 -3.33 -42.06
N ALA A 101 22.24 -4.60 -42.05
CA ALA A 101 22.91 -5.25 -43.17
C ALA A 101 21.99 -5.34 -44.40
N LEU A 102 20.72 -5.68 -44.20
CA LEU A 102 19.71 -5.72 -45.27
C LEU A 102 19.46 -4.33 -45.86
N ALA A 103 19.25 -3.33 -45.00
CA ALA A 103 19.05 -1.95 -45.44
C ALA A 103 20.29 -1.38 -46.14
N GLY A 104 21.48 -1.63 -45.59
CA GLY A 104 22.76 -1.19 -46.15
C GLY A 104 23.10 -1.86 -47.49
N TYR A 105 22.82 -3.16 -47.63
CA TYR A 105 23.00 -3.88 -48.90
C TYR A 105 22.08 -3.32 -49.99
N ASP A 106 20.82 -3.04 -49.65
CA ASP A 106 19.86 -2.46 -50.57
C ASP A 106 20.25 -1.02 -50.94
N ALA A 107 20.79 -0.27 -49.96
CA ALA A 107 21.29 1.09 -50.15
C ALA A 107 22.54 1.14 -51.03
N TRP A 108 23.45 0.18 -50.87
CA TRP A 108 24.66 0.09 -51.69
C TRP A 108 24.34 -0.25 -53.16
N ARG A 109 23.24 -0.97 -53.40
CA ARG A 109 22.72 -1.27 -54.75
C ARG A 109 21.71 -0.24 -55.27
N LEU A 110 21.73 1.00 -54.76
CA LEU A 110 20.75 2.05 -55.07
C LEU A 110 20.54 2.27 -56.57
N GLY A 111 21.63 2.31 -57.36
CA GLY A 111 21.57 2.56 -58.81
C GLY A 111 20.61 3.70 -59.19
N ASN A 112 19.86 3.51 -60.29
CA ASN A 112 18.78 4.42 -60.73
C ASN A 112 17.40 4.07 -60.14
N ARG A 113 17.33 3.43 -58.97
CA ARG A 113 16.03 3.01 -58.40
C ARG A 113 15.25 4.19 -57.82
N ALA A 114 13.94 4.16 -57.99
CA ALA A 114 13.05 5.16 -57.41
C ALA A 114 12.91 4.97 -55.90
N TYR A 115 13.22 6.00 -55.12
CA TYR A 115 13.08 6.01 -53.65
C TYR A 115 11.60 6.05 -53.24
N ARG A 116 11.14 5.02 -52.53
CA ARG A 116 9.77 4.96 -51.98
C ARG A 116 9.79 5.30 -50.49
N ARG A 117 9.32 6.51 -50.16
CA ARG A 117 9.27 7.08 -48.80
C ARG A 117 8.55 6.16 -47.79
N ASN A 118 7.40 5.59 -48.17
CA ASN A 118 6.61 4.71 -47.30
C ASN A 118 7.36 3.42 -46.90
N LEU A 119 8.12 2.85 -47.83
CA LEU A 119 8.89 1.64 -47.62
C LEU A 119 10.12 1.93 -46.74
N ALA A 120 10.83 3.02 -47.01
CA ALA A 120 11.94 3.47 -46.17
C ALA A 120 11.48 3.81 -44.75
N CYS A 121 10.31 4.44 -44.58
CA CYS A 121 9.70 4.67 -43.28
C CYS A 121 9.49 3.38 -42.49
N THR A 122 8.99 2.33 -43.14
CA THR A 122 8.68 1.06 -42.46
C THR A 122 9.95 0.42 -41.88
N ILE A 123 11.05 0.43 -42.65
CA ILE A 123 12.36 -0.06 -42.19
C ILE A 123 12.88 0.79 -41.02
N LEU A 124 12.76 2.12 -41.10
CA LEU A 124 13.16 3.02 -40.02
C LEU A 124 12.36 2.81 -38.74
N VAL A 125 11.04 2.60 -38.84
CA VAL A 125 10.19 2.29 -37.68
C VAL A 125 10.67 1.01 -37.01
N PHE A 126 10.97 -0.04 -37.77
CA PHE A 126 11.44 -1.31 -37.19
C PHE A 126 12.82 -1.16 -36.54
N LEU A 127 13.78 -0.53 -37.22
CA LEU A 127 15.12 -0.29 -36.68
C LEU A 127 15.08 0.49 -35.36
N LEU A 128 14.39 1.64 -35.36
CA LEU A 128 14.29 2.49 -34.19
C LEU A 128 13.48 1.82 -33.07
N THR A 129 12.42 1.07 -33.38
CA THR A 129 11.63 0.35 -32.37
C THR A 129 12.48 -0.71 -31.68
N VAL A 130 13.23 -1.52 -32.43
CA VAL A 130 14.10 -2.56 -31.84
C VAL A 130 15.10 -1.92 -30.88
N VAL A 131 15.76 -0.83 -31.27
CA VAL A 131 16.74 -0.15 -30.42
C VAL A 131 16.08 0.49 -29.19
N THR A 132 15.07 1.34 -29.38
CA THR A 132 14.42 2.08 -28.29
C THR A 132 13.79 1.13 -27.28
N MET A 133 13.08 0.09 -27.72
CA MET A 133 12.45 -0.86 -26.81
C MET A 133 13.46 -1.75 -26.10
N THR A 134 14.59 -2.09 -26.72
CA THR A 134 15.67 -2.84 -26.04
C THR A 134 16.29 -2.01 -24.92
N ILE A 135 16.58 -0.73 -25.19
CA ILE A 135 17.10 0.20 -24.18
C ILE A 135 16.11 0.39 -23.03
N LEU A 136 14.83 0.61 -23.35
CA LEU A 136 13.78 0.75 -22.33
C LEU A 136 13.62 -0.51 -21.51
N TYR A 137 13.66 -1.68 -22.15
CA TYR A 137 13.59 -2.94 -21.45
C TYR A 137 14.76 -3.12 -20.47
N GLU A 138 16.00 -2.83 -20.88
CA GLU A 138 17.17 -2.98 -20.03
C GLU A 138 17.22 -1.96 -18.88
N MET A 139 17.04 -0.68 -19.21
CA MET A 139 17.26 0.43 -18.27
C MET A 139 16.10 0.65 -17.32
N VAL A 140 14.86 0.45 -17.80
CA VAL A 140 13.64 0.83 -17.08
C VAL A 140 12.83 -0.41 -16.73
N TRP A 141 12.33 -1.13 -17.72
CA TRP A 141 11.30 -2.14 -17.47
C TRP A 141 11.82 -3.34 -16.69
N TYR A 142 12.98 -3.90 -17.05
CA TYR A 142 13.57 -5.03 -16.33
C TYR A 142 13.84 -4.70 -14.86
N LYS A 143 14.37 -3.50 -14.59
CA LYS A 143 14.65 -3.04 -13.23
C LYS A 143 13.36 -2.83 -12.46
N SER A 144 12.38 -2.11 -13.02
CA SER A 144 11.12 -1.79 -12.36
C SER A 144 10.20 -3.01 -12.16
N MET A 145 10.21 -3.98 -13.08
CA MET A 145 9.46 -5.23 -12.94
C MET A 145 10.02 -6.16 -11.86
N ASN A 146 11.29 -5.98 -11.47
CA ASN A 146 11.95 -6.74 -10.41
C ASN A 146 12.13 -5.94 -9.10
N LEU A 147 11.79 -4.66 -9.10
CA LEU A 147 11.82 -3.81 -7.92
C LEU A 147 10.49 -3.91 -7.17
N TRP A 148 10.57 -4.11 -5.85
CA TRP A 148 9.42 -4.07 -4.96
C TRP A 148 9.30 -2.69 -4.33
N ILE A 149 8.08 -2.18 -4.26
CA ILE A 149 7.76 -0.90 -3.63
C ILE A 149 6.57 -1.08 -2.68
N LEU A 150 6.55 -0.25 -1.64
CA LEU A 150 5.41 -0.10 -0.76
C LEU A 150 4.44 0.90 -1.41
N GLN A 151 3.28 0.42 -1.84
CA GLN A 151 2.21 1.27 -2.33
C GLN A 151 1.29 1.64 -1.17
N SER A 152 1.20 2.93 -0.89
CA SER A 152 0.27 3.49 0.09
C SER A 152 -1.05 3.87 -0.60
N ARG A 153 -2.17 3.43 -0.03
CA ARG A 153 -3.52 3.86 -0.41
C ARG A 153 -4.32 4.21 0.83
N GLN A 154 -5.02 5.33 0.80
CA GLN A 154 -5.96 5.68 1.86
C GLN A 154 -7.34 5.07 1.57
N GLU A 155 -7.93 4.45 2.58
CA GLU A 155 -9.30 3.95 2.55
C GLU A 155 -10.03 4.36 3.82
N ARG A 156 -11.29 4.79 3.67
CA ARG A 156 -12.13 5.16 4.79
C ARG A 156 -12.91 3.94 5.28
N LEU A 157 -12.62 3.50 6.49
CA LEU A 157 -13.34 2.44 7.16
C LEU A 157 -14.71 2.94 7.64
N PRO A 158 -15.78 2.13 7.54
CA PRO A 158 -17.11 2.50 8.02
C PRO A 158 -17.24 2.44 9.55
N SER A 159 -16.32 1.72 10.21
CA SER A 159 -16.27 1.50 11.65
C SER A 159 -14.86 1.09 12.06
N PHE A 160 -14.46 1.40 13.28
CA PHE A 160 -13.18 0.96 13.85
C PHE A 160 -13.41 -0.07 14.96
N ARG A 161 -12.57 -1.10 15.03
CA ARG A 161 -12.49 -2.00 16.18
C ARG A 161 -11.36 -1.52 17.08
N PHE A 162 -11.62 -1.32 18.37
CA PHE A 162 -10.55 -0.95 19.28
C PHE A 162 -9.53 -2.09 19.40
N PRO A 163 -8.22 -1.77 19.33
CA PRO A 163 -7.18 -2.78 19.48
C PRO A 163 -7.02 -3.19 20.96
N PRO A 164 -6.55 -4.41 21.20
CA PRO A 164 -6.01 -4.79 22.50
C PRO A 164 -4.90 -3.85 22.95
N MET A 165 -4.83 -3.66 24.27
CA MET A 165 -3.78 -2.83 24.88
C MET A 165 -3.34 -3.37 26.22
N PHE A 166 -2.07 -3.14 26.54
CA PHE A 166 -1.49 -3.39 27.85
C PHE A 166 -1.02 -2.08 28.48
N ILE A 167 -1.25 -1.96 29.78
CA ILE A 167 -0.60 -0.96 30.63
C ILE A 167 0.45 -1.71 31.44
N ILE A 168 1.72 -1.36 31.24
CA ILE A 168 2.86 -2.10 31.73
C ILE A 168 3.60 -1.26 32.77
N GLN A 169 3.77 -1.84 33.94
CA GLN A 169 4.66 -1.40 34.99
C GLN A 169 6.03 -2.07 34.78
N ASP A 170 7.00 -1.30 34.31
CA ASP A 170 8.41 -1.71 34.26
C ASP A 170 9.06 -1.62 35.65
N LYS A 171 10.28 -2.15 35.76
CA LYS A 171 11.08 -2.14 37.01
C LYS A 171 11.83 -0.83 37.24
N ALA A 172 11.47 0.24 36.55
CA ALA A 172 12.15 1.53 36.62
C ALA A 172 11.70 2.38 37.81
N HIS A 173 12.57 3.29 38.26
CA HIS A 173 12.40 4.10 39.46
C HIS A 173 11.28 5.18 39.37
N TYR A 174 10.86 5.55 38.15
CA TYR A 174 9.85 6.59 37.91
C TYR A 174 8.41 6.04 37.72
N GLN A 175 8.21 4.75 37.96
CA GLN A 175 7.00 4.03 37.56
C GLN A 175 5.84 4.20 38.55
N ALA A 176 4.61 4.28 38.04
CA ALA A 176 3.43 4.06 38.85
C ALA A 176 3.31 2.56 39.19
N HIS A 177 2.74 2.26 40.34
CA HIS A 177 2.39 0.90 40.74
C HIS A 177 0.90 0.66 40.50
N ILE A 178 0.59 -0.34 39.67
CA ILE A 178 -0.78 -0.72 39.32
C ILE A 178 -1.40 -1.48 40.49
N LEU A 179 -2.61 -1.08 40.90
CA LEU A 179 -3.33 -1.69 42.02
C LEU A 179 -4.16 -2.89 41.55
N ASP A 180 -4.09 -4.00 42.31
CA ASP A 180 -4.73 -5.28 41.97
C ASP A 180 -6.26 -5.25 42.12
N GLU A 181 -6.80 -4.52 43.10
CA GLU A 181 -8.21 -4.61 43.51
C GLU A 181 -8.94 -3.26 43.49
N GLN A 182 -9.14 -2.69 42.30
CA GLN A 182 -9.89 -1.45 42.11
C GLN A 182 -10.76 -1.53 40.86
N PRO A 183 -11.94 -0.88 40.81
CA PRO A 183 -12.80 -0.97 39.64
C PRO A 183 -12.14 -0.26 38.45
N TRP A 184 -11.54 -1.04 37.57
CA TRP A 184 -11.14 -0.55 36.26
C TRP A 184 -12.40 -0.35 35.43
N THR A 185 -12.46 0.79 34.75
CA THR A 185 -13.63 1.13 33.94
C THR A 185 -13.26 1.39 32.50
N CYS A 186 -14.17 1.05 31.60
CA CYS A 186 -14.03 1.18 30.16
C CYS A 186 -15.40 1.58 29.60
N TYR A 187 -15.45 2.65 28.82
CA TYR A 187 -16.64 3.10 28.12
C TYR A 187 -16.29 3.47 26.69
N VAL A 188 -17.07 3.01 25.72
CA VAL A 188 -17.03 3.54 24.36
C VAL A 188 -18.03 4.69 24.27
N GLY A 189 -17.63 5.83 23.70
CA GLY A 189 -18.47 7.02 23.62
C GLY A 189 -18.52 7.82 24.93
N ALA A 190 -19.68 8.41 25.23
CA ALA A 190 -19.87 9.19 26.45
C ALA A 190 -19.80 8.31 27.71
N GLN A 191 -19.17 8.82 28.77
CA GLN A 191 -19.09 8.08 30.03
C GLN A 191 -20.48 7.98 30.67
N ASN A 192 -21.11 6.80 30.60
CA ASN A 192 -22.43 6.56 31.17
C ASN A 192 -22.48 5.22 31.92
N ARG A 193 -22.70 5.30 33.25
CA ARG A 193 -22.76 4.12 34.13
C ARG A 193 -23.97 3.22 33.90
N THR A 194 -25.04 3.74 33.30
CA THR A 194 -26.25 2.96 32.97
C THR A 194 -26.21 2.39 31.56
N ALA A 195 -25.13 2.61 30.81
CA ALA A 195 -24.98 2.06 29.48
C ALA A 195 -24.96 0.53 29.51
N PRO A 196 -25.62 -0.14 28.54
CA PRO A 196 -25.53 -1.58 28.40
C PRO A 196 -24.08 -2.01 28.14
N MET A 197 -23.76 -3.26 28.49
CA MET A 197 -22.46 -3.83 28.18
C MET A 197 -22.29 -3.95 26.66
N CYS A 198 -21.12 -3.60 26.13
CA CYS A 198 -20.85 -3.65 24.69
C CYS A 198 -20.94 -5.09 24.14
N ASN A 199 -20.69 -6.10 24.98
CA ASN A 199 -20.74 -7.50 24.59
C ASN A 199 -22.16 -8.08 24.45
N THR A 200 -23.17 -7.47 25.10
CA THR A 200 -24.57 -7.92 24.98
C THR A 200 -25.26 -7.34 23.76
N LEU A 201 -24.63 -6.36 23.11
CA LEU A 201 -25.09 -5.73 21.89
C LEU A 201 -24.41 -6.39 20.67
N THR A 202 -25.14 -6.43 19.55
CA THR A 202 -24.55 -6.78 18.26
C THR A 202 -23.71 -5.61 17.73
N LYS A 203 -22.82 -5.88 16.77
CA LYS A 203 -22.00 -4.85 16.12
C LYS A 203 -22.84 -3.65 15.64
N ASP A 204 -23.96 -3.90 14.97
CA ASP A 204 -24.81 -2.82 14.44
C ASP A 204 -25.46 -2.01 15.56
N GLN A 205 -25.89 -2.66 16.64
CA GLN A 205 -26.44 -1.99 17.82
C GLN A 205 -25.40 -1.12 18.51
N VAL A 206 -24.16 -1.63 18.69
CA VAL A 206 -23.06 -0.85 19.28
C VAL A 206 -22.79 0.43 18.46
N LEU A 207 -22.83 0.32 17.13
CA LEU A 207 -22.61 1.46 16.22
C LEU A 207 -23.77 2.48 16.20
N GLU A 208 -24.95 2.10 16.68
CA GLU A 208 -26.13 2.97 16.83
C GLU A 208 -26.25 3.59 18.22
N THR A 209 -25.72 2.94 19.26
CA THR A 209 -25.67 3.49 20.61
C THR A 209 -24.64 4.61 20.76
N GLU A 210 -25.01 5.66 21.52
CA GLU A 210 -24.10 6.75 21.87
C GLU A 210 -22.99 6.34 22.84
N SER A 211 -23.27 5.34 23.68
CA SER A 211 -22.31 4.81 24.66
C SER A 211 -22.60 3.35 25.00
N CYS A 212 -21.55 2.57 25.23
CA CYS A 212 -21.65 1.23 25.82
C CYS A 212 -20.52 1.00 26.84
N ASN A 213 -20.76 0.11 27.80
CA ASN A 213 -19.82 -0.24 28.86
C ASN A 213 -18.94 -1.43 28.43
N CYS A 214 -17.62 -1.27 28.45
CA CYS A 214 -16.63 -2.29 28.09
C CYS A 214 -15.81 -2.79 29.27
N ASN A 215 -16.31 -2.68 30.50
CA ASN A 215 -15.62 -3.14 31.71
C ASN A 215 -15.26 -4.63 31.67
N ASP A 216 -16.06 -5.42 30.95
CA ASP A 216 -15.85 -6.86 30.72
C ASP A 216 -14.69 -7.17 29.75
N SER A 217 -14.14 -6.14 29.11
CA SER A 217 -12.94 -6.25 28.25
C SER A 217 -11.65 -6.20 29.06
N TRP A 218 -11.70 -5.84 30.34
CA TRP A 218 -10.54 -5.96 31.22
C TRP A 218 -10.30 -7.42 31.63
N VAL A 219 -9.05 -7.83 31.63
CA VAL A 219 -8.63 -9.03 32.36
C VAL A 219 -8.71 -8.69 33.85
N HIS A 220 -9.47 -9.46 34.63
CA HIS A 220 -9.82 -9.16 36.03
C HIS A 220 -8.66 -9.19 37.04
N GLU A 221 -7.45 -9.50 36.59
CA GLU A 221 -6.26 -9.63 37.41
C GLU A 221 -5.10 -8.87 36.78
N VAL A 222 -4.24 -8.28 37.61
CA VAL A 222 -2.97 -7.72 37.15
C VAL A 222 -2.04 -8.89 36.88
N LEU A 223 -1.58 -9.01 35.65
CA LEU A 223 -0.69 -10.07 35.22
C LEU A 223 0.70 -9.81 35.83
N PRO A 224 1.34 -10.82 36.43
CA PRO A 224 2.67 -10.66 37.04
C PRO A 224 3.78 -10.45 36.00
N ASN A 225 3.54 -10.87 34.76
CA ASN A 225 4.43 -10.72 33.62
C ASN A 225 3.65 -10.11 32.44
N PHE A 226 4.33 -9.35 31.60
CA PHE A 226 3.77 -8.85 30.34
C PHE A 226 3.98 -9.87 29.21
N LEU A 227 5.13 -10.57 29.21
CA LEU A 227 5.41 -11.65 28.27
C LEU A 227 5.33 -13.02 28.97
N ASP A 228 4.50 -13.90 28.41
CA ASP A 228 4.40 -15.30 28.82
C ASP A 228 5.57 -16.09 28.22
N GLY A 229 6.61 -16.33 29.00
CA GLY A 229 7.78 -17.13 28.60
C GLY A 229 8.51 -17.70 29.80
N ASP A 230 9.33 -18.74 29.57
CA ASP A 230 10.12 -19.40 30.61
C ASP A 230 11.07 -18.40 31.28
N GLY A 231 10.66 -17.93 32.47
CA GLY A 231 11.40 -16.96 33.29
C GLY A 231 10.66 -15.66 33.59
N GLY A 232 9.64 -15.28 32.81
CA GLY A 232 8.87 -14.04 32.96
C GLY A 232 9.72 -12.76 32.83
N ASP A 233 9.17 -11.68 32.26
CA ASP A 233 9.87 -10.39 32.29
C ASP A 233 9.77 -9.69 33.65
N GLY A 234 8.88 -10.19 34.53
CA GLY A 234 8.55 -9.61 35.83
C GLY A 234 7.99 -8.20 35.72
N LYS A 235 7.45 -7.82 34.56
CA LYS A 235 6.79 -6.55 34.35
C LYS A 235 5.31 -6.76 34.61
N ARG A 236 4.80 -6.16 35.70
CA ARG A 236 3.37 -6.25 36.01
C ARG A 236 2.58 -5.53 34.94
N SER A 237 1.47 -6.11 34.49
CA SER A 237 0.70 -5.50 33.43
C SER A 237 -0.80 -5.67 33.61
N LEU A 238 -1.55 -4.66 33.18
CA LEU A 238 -3.00 -4.69 33.10
C LEU A 238 -3.40 -4.80 31.63
N SER A 239 -4.20 -5.80 31.30
CA SER A 239 -4.59 -6.11 29.92
C SER A 239 -6.05 -5.72 29.66
N LEU A 240 -6.26 -4.91 28.64
CA LEU A 240 -7.56 -4.66 28.03
C LEU A 240 -7.63 -5.45 26.73
N LEU A 241 -8.51 -6.45 26.69
CA LEU A 241 -8.77 -7.32 25.55
C LEU A 241 -10.19 -7.05 25.03
N PRO A 242 -10.35 -6.13 24.05
CA PRO A 242 -11.62 -5.85 23.41
C PRO A 242 -12.34 -7.10 22.91
N LYS A 243 -13.58 -7.28 23.37
CA LYS A 243 -14.48 -8.31 22.82
C LYS A 243 -14.76 -8.08 21.34
N GLU A 244 -15.22 -9.11 20.65
CA GLU A 244 -15.43 -9.07 19.19
C GLU A 244 -16.35 -7.92 18.74
N ASN A 245 -17.35 -7.56 19.54
CA ASN A 245 -18.34 -6.54 19.19
C ASN A 245 -17.91 -5.10 19.54
N LEU A 246 -16.69 -4.88 20.05
CA LEU A 246 -16.21 -3.55 20.44
C LEU A 246 -15.79 -2.70 19.23
N TYR A 247 -16.77 -2.38 18.41
CA TYR A 247 -16.66 -1.46 17.28
C TYR A 247 -17.18 -0.08 17.67
N THR A 248 -16.75 0.94 16.94
CA THR A 248 -17.24 2.29 17.17
C THR A 248 -17.33 3.12 15.88
N ARG A 249 -18.33 4.01 15.87
CA ARG A 249 -18.35 5.25 15.08
C ARG A 249 -18.01 6.47 15.92
N ALA A 250 -18.20 6.37 17.24
CA ALA A 250 -17.74 7.38 18.18
C ALA A 250 -16.22 7.29 18.26
N ASN A 251 -15.53 8.38 17.96
CA ASN A 251 -14.08 8.33 17.83
C ASN A 251 -13.35 8.05 19.15
N VAL A 252 -14.03 7.88 20.29
CA VAL A 252 -13.42 7.87 21.62
C VAL A 252 -13.81 6.64 22.45
N MET A 253 -12.82 6.04 23.12
CA MET A 253 -12.98 5.09 24.22
C MET A 253 -12.27 5.64 25.46
N THR A 254 -12.96 5.65 26.60
CA THR A 254 -12.44 6.09 27.89
C THR A 254 -12.08 4.88 28.72
N VAL A 255 -10.84 4.80 29.17
CA VAL A 255 -10.29 3.72 29.98
C VAL A 255 -9.76 4.32 31.27
N LYS A 256 -10.13 3.77 32.43
CA LYS A 256 -9.65 4.23 33.74
C LYS A 256 -9.19 3.05 34.58
N PHE A 257 -8.05 3.22 35.24
CA PHE A 257 -7.51 2.26 36.19
C PHE A 257 -6.88 3.00 37.38
N ALA A 258 -6.63 2.26 38.46
CA ALA A 258 -6.10 2.83 39.68
C ALA A 258 -4.61 2.54 39.85
N PHE A 259 -3.89 3.49 40.44
CA PHE A 259 -2.47 3.39 40.71
C PHE A 259 -2.09 4.11 42.00
N ASN A 260 -0.93 3.77 42.54
CA ASN A 260 -0.20 4.57 43.52
C ASN A 260 1.26 4.74 43.05
N TYR A 261 2.05 5.55 43.73
CA TYR A 261 3.46 5.72 43.38
C TYR A 261 4.26 6.09 44.62
N ASN A 262 5.58 5.94 44.54
CA ASN A 262 6.49 6.27 45.62
C ASN A 262 7.54 7.27 45.13
N THR A 263 7.44 8.54 45.56
CA THR A 263 8.41 9.57 45.13
C THR A 263 9.81 9.35 45.63
N THR A 264 10.01 8.73 46.81
CA THR A 264 11.37 8.46 47.33
C THR A 264 12.10 7.40 46.52
N ALA A 265 11.35 6.55 45.80
CA ALA A 265 11.91 5.58 44.87
C ALA A 265 12.27 6.21 43.51
N ASN A 266 11.84 7.44 43.22
CA ASN A 266 12.13 8.10 41.95
C ASN A 266 13.51 8.78 41.96
N THR A 267 14.42 8.22 41.17
CA THR A 267 15.78 8.73 40.98
C THR A 267 15.95 9.56 39.70
N ASP A 268 14.92 9.64 38.86
CA ASP A 268 14.97 10.38 37.59
C ASP A 268 13.94 11.53 37.56
N PRO A 269 14.37 12.76 37.90
CA PRO A 269 13.48 13.91 37.89
C PRO A 269 13.17 14.42 36.48
N GLN A 270 13.90 13.99 35.43
CA GLN A 270 13.69 14.50 34.08
C GLN A 270 12.48 13.88 33.38
N LEU A 271 12.15 12.63 33.73
CA LEU A 271 11.08 11.87 33.06
C LEU A 271 9.67 12.17 33.55
N GLY A 272 9.47 13.07 34.52
CA GLY A 272 8.16 13.45 35.05
C GLY A 272 7.37 12.25 35.59
N SER A 273 7.58 11.88 36.86
CA SER A 273 6.88 10.76 37.49
C SER A 273 5.46 11.11 37.97
N PRO A 274 4.56 10.13 38.15
CA PRO A 274 4.70 8.70 37.85
C PRO A 274 4.30 8.34 36.41
N ASN A 275 5.07 7.47 35.75
CA ASN A 275 4.78 7.02 34.39
C ASN A 275 4.44 5.53 34.30
N LEU A 276 3.74 5.16 33.23
CA LEU A 276 3.47 3.78 32.83
C LEU A 276 3.69 3.63 31.33
N TRP A 277 3.99 2.42 30.89
CA TRP A 277 4.05 2.11 29.47
C TRP A 277 2.68 1.66 28.98
N MET A 278 2.32 2.11 27.79
CA MET A 278 1.15 1.62 27.05
C MET A 278 1.65 0.88 25.82
N PHE A 279 1.15 -0.33 25.61
CA PHE A 279 1.46 -1.17 24.46
C PHE A 279 0.17 -1.48 23.71
N VAL A 280 0.11 -1.11 22.43
CA VAL A 280 -1.06 -1.34 21.56
C VAL A 280 -0.63 -2.21 20.38
N TYR A 281 -1.40 -3.25 20.08
CA TYR A 281 -1.06 -4.25 19.07
C TYR A 281 -2.29 -4.79 18.35
N ASP A 282 -2.07 -5.53 17.26
CA ASP A 282 -3.14 -6.23 16.55
C ASP A 282 -3.51 -7.55 17.21
N SER A 283 -4.80 -7.75 17.48
CA SER A 283 -5.37 -8.99 18.02
C SER A 283 -5.13 -10.24 17.17
N THR A 284 -4.77 -10.10 15.89
CA THR A 284 -4.46 -11.23 15.00
C THR A 284 -3.09 -11.87 15.27
N ILE A 285 -2.24 -11.20 16.05
CA ILE A 285 -0.86 -11.61 16.34
C ILE A 285 -0.73 -11.82 17.86
N SER A 286 0.11 -12.77 18.27
CA SER A 286 0.42 -12.95 19.69
C SER A 286 1.14 -11.72 20.26
N VAL A 287 0.95 -11.42 21.55
CA VAL A 287 1.59 -10.27 22.22
C VAL A 287 3.11 -10.37 22.13
N GLY A 288 3.65 -11.57 22.35
CA GLY A 288 5.10 -11.83 22.28
C GLY A 288 5.66 -11.55 20.89
N ASP A 289 5.01 -12.04 19.83
CA ASP A 289 5.45 -11.78 18.45
C ASP A 289 5.32 -10.30 18.10
N ALA A 290 4.25 -9.64 18.53
CA ALA A 290 4.03 -8.22 18.28
C ALA A 290 5.08 -7.33 18.98
N TYR A 291 5.54 -7.73 20.17
CA TYR A 291 6.59 -7.04 20.90
C TYR A 291 7.97 -7.31 20.29
N MET A 292 8.33 -8.57 20.06
CA MET A 292 9.67 -8.97 19.60
C MET A 292 9.96 -8.52 18.17
N ASN A 293 8.96 -8.53 17.29
CA ASN A 293 9.13 -8.11 15.90
C ASN A 293 8.81 -6.63 15.65
N GLY A 294 8.42 -5.88 16.69
CA GLY A 294 8.13 -4.45 16.59
C GLY A 294 6.84 -4.12 15.81
N TYR A 295 5.85 -5.01 15.78
CA TYR A 295 4.57 -4.82 15.08
C TYR A 295 3.53 -4.04 15.90
N SER A 296 4.01 -3.18 16.80
CA SER A 296 3.23 -2.57 17.86
C SER A 296 3.78 -1.19 18.21
N SER A 297 3.03 -0.43 19.00
CA SER A 297 3.50 0.85 19.54
C SER A 297 3.55 0.80 21.05
N MET A 298 4.76 0.87 21.60
CA MET A 298 5.00 1.06 23.03
C MET A 298 5.30 2.55 23.29
N ARG A 299 4.54 3.16 24.20
CA ARG A 299 4.62 4.58 24.52
C ARG A 299 4.57 4.80 26.02
N LEU A 300 5.47 5.62 26.53
CA LEU A 300 5.44 6.05 27.93
C LEU A 300 4.40 7.17 28.07
N PHE A 301 3.58 7.11 29.10
CA PHE A 301 2.68 8.19 29.47
C PHE A 301 2.74 8.45 30.96
N ASN A 302 2.42 9.68 31.33
CA ASN A 302 2.33 10.07 32.73
C ASN A 302 0.97 9.62 33.27
N ALA A 303 0.99 8.71 34.26
CA ALA A 303 -0.21 8.16 34.87
C ALA A 303 -0.95 9.21 35.72
N HIS A 304 -0.22 10.21 36.22
CA HIS A 304 -0.70 11.38 36.95
C HIS A 304 -1.32 12.41 36.00
N GLY A 305 -2.37 12.02 35.29
CA GLY A 305 -3.13 12.94 34.46
C GLY A 305 -4.29 12.30 33.72
N ALA A 306 -4.97 13.14 32.96
CA ALA A 306 -5.85 12.70 31.89
C ALA A 306 -5.04 12.70 30.59
N SER A 307 -4.83 11.52 30.00
CA SER A 307 -4.09 11.37 28.76
C SER A 307 -5.03 11.11 27.59
N THR A 308 -4.88 11.87 26.51
CA THR A 308 -5.49 11.57 25.22
C THR A 308 -4.52 10.77 24.38
N VAL A 309 -4.95 9.60 23.92
CA VAL A 309 -4.18 8.70 23.06
C VAL A 309 -4.78 8.74 21.68
N LEU A 310 -4.08 9.36 20.74
CA LEU A 310 -4.45 9.34 19.32
C LEU A 310 -3.95 8.04 18.69
N LEU A 311 -4.87 7.20 18.24
CA LEU A 311 -4.60 5.95 17.56
C LEU A 311 -4.66 6.15 16.04
N ASN A 312 -3.51 6.08 15.39
CA ASN A 312 -3.38 6.12 13.94
C ASN A 312 -3.29 4.70 13.40
N ASN A 313 -4.31 4.28 12.64
CA ASN A 313 -4.36 2.92 12.11
C ASN A 313 -3.71 2.84 10.72
N LYS A 314 -2.78 1.90 10.55
CA LYS A 314 -2.23 1.49 9.26
C LYS A 314 -2.49 0.02 9.06
N TYR A 315 -2.96 -0.37 7.88
CA TYR A 315 -3.10 -1.77 7.52
C TYR A 315 -1.92 -2.15 6.62
N PHE A 316 -1.15 -3.15 7.03
CA PHE A 316 -0.02 -3.65 6.28
C PHE A 316 -0.38 -4.99 5.65
N GLU A 317 -0.20 -5.11 4.34
CA GLU A 317 -0.35 -6.36 3.59
C GLU A 317 1.00 -6.72 2.98
N ALA A 318 1.63 -7.73 3.59
CA ALA A 318 2.93 -8.23 3.22
C ALA A 318 2.84 -9.18 2.02
N ARG A 319 3.97 -9.39 1.34
CA ARG A 319 4.07 -10.29 0.19
C ARG A 319 3.67 -11.74 0.46
N ASP A 320 3.94 -12.24 1.67
CA ASP A 320 3.64 -13.61 2.08
C ASP A 320 2.14 -13.85 2.34
N GLY A 321 1.32 -12.81 2.16
CA GLY A 321 -0.11 -12.84 2.45
C GLY A 321 -0.42 -12.59 3.92
N THR A 322 0.60 -12.32 4.76
CA THR A 322 0.35 -11.85 6.12
C THR A 322 -0.18 -10.44 6.07
N SER A 323 -1.21 -10.20 6.86
CA SER A 323 -1.83 -8.89 6.99
C SER A 323 -2.01 -8.56 8.45
N ARG A 324 -1.79 -7.29 8.78
CA ARG A 324 -1.87 -6.82 10.17
C ARG A 324 -2.18 -5.34 10.24
N TYR A 325 -2.76 -4.95 11.36
CA TYR A 325 -2.87 -3.55 11.73
C TYR A 325 -1.68 -3.08 12.56
N GLU A 326 -1.11 -1.95 12.18
CA GLU A 326 -0.10 -1.23 12.96
C GLU A 326 -0.73 0.04 13.53
N PHE A 327 -0.81 0.10 14.85
CA PHE A 327 -1.41 1.22 15.57
C PHE A 327 -0.32 2.16 16.06
N GLY A 328 -0.15 3.30 15.39
CA GLY A 328 0.70 4.37 15.89
C GLY A 328 0.00 5.14 17.01
N ALA A 329 0.55 5.13 18.22
CA ALA A 329 0.01 5.89 19.34
C ALA A 329 0.78 7.20 19.56
N VAL A 330 0.04 8.31 19.66
CA VAL A 330 0.53 9.63 20.10
C VAL A 330 -0.21 10.03 21.36
N ILE A 331 0.53 10.37 22.42
CA ILE A 331 -0.06 10.61 23.74
C ILE A 331 0.14 12.07 24.14
N TRP A 332 -0.94 12.70 24.57
CA TRP A 332 -0.95 14.03 25.19
C TRP A 332 -1.48 13.89 26.60
N THR A 333 -0.72 14.31 27.61
CA THR A 333 -1.16 14.21 29.01
C THR A 333 -1.36 15.59 29.61
N THR A 334 -2.51 15.80 30.21
CA THR A 334 -2.76 16.96 31.08
C THR A 334 -2.59 16.48 32.52
N PRO A 335 -1.53 16.92 33.23
CA PRO A 335 -1.26 16.44 34.57
C PRO A 335 -2.32 16.93 35.55
N TYR A 336 -2.59 16.15 36.60
CA TYR A 336 -3.37 16.68 37.73
C TYR A 336 -2.47 17.61 38.58
N MET A 337 -3.09 18.57 39.26
CA MET A 337 -2.34 19.57 40.03
C MET A 337 -2.09 19.14 41.48
N ASN A 338 -2.85 18.15 41.99
CA ASN A 338 -2.78 17.68 43.39
C ASN A 338 -3.14 16.19 43.46
N LEU A 339 -2.17 15.31 43.75
CA LEU A 339 -2.45 13.91 44.06
C LEU A 339 -2.05 13.56 45.50
N VAL A 340 -2.88 12.73 46.12
CA VAL A 340 -2.73 12.22 47.51
C VAL A 340 -2.40 10.71 47.51
N CYS A 341 -1.83 10.20 46.42
CA CYS A 341 -1.52 8.76 46.25
C CYS A 341 -0.03 8.44 46.25
N ASP A 342 0.79 9.37 46.73
CA ASP A 342 2.18 9.11 47.03
C ASP A 342 2.28 8.34 48.35
N VAL A 343 2.78 7.11 48.28
CA VAL A 343 2.95 6.23 49.45
C VAL A 343 4.25 6.50 50.21
N SER A 344 5.06 7.46 49.76
CA SER A 344 6.34 7.79 50.38
C SER A 344 6.22 8.51 51.74
N GLY A 345 5.09 9.17 51.98
CA GLY A 345 4.88 10.00 53.17
C GLY A 345 4.16 9.27 54.30
N ASN A 346 4.32 9.77 55.53
CA ASN A 346 3.60 9.30 56.73
C ASN A 346 2.11 9.72 56.76
N GLN A 347 1.54 10.18 55.65
CA GLN A 347 0.16 10.64 55.55
C GLN A 347 -0.75 9.51 55.05
N THR A 348 -2.05 9.61 55.35
CA THR A 348 -3.06 8.72 54.76
C THR A 348 -3.11 8.94 53.25
N TYR A 349 -2.81 7.89 52.49
CA TYR A 349 -2.87 7.92 51.03
C TYR A 349 -4.18 7.30 50.52
N TYR A 350 -4.61 7.71 49.32
CA TYR A 350 -5.75 7.11 48.62
C TYR A 350 -5.31 6.68 47.22
N PRO A 351 -5.92 5.63 46.63
CA PRO A 351 -5.69 5.27 45.23
C PRO A 351 -5.95 6.43 44.27
N CYS A 352 -5.01 6.71 43.37
CA CYS A 352 -5.24 7.61 42.24
C CYS A 352 -5.87 6.88 41.08
N SER A 353 -6.59 7.62 40.22
CA SER A 353 -7.12 7.09 38.97
C SER A 353 -6.43 7.77 37.79
N SER A 354 -5.88 6.97 36.88
CA SER A 354 -5.43 7.43 35.58
C SER A 354 -6.59 7.31 34.58
N THR A 355 -6.74 8.30 33.69
CA THR A 355 -7.76 8.29 32.64
C THR A 355 -7.10 8.39 31.28
N LEU A 356 -7.35 7.40 30.43
CA LEU A 356 -6.93 7.36 29.03
C LEU A 356 -8.14 7.56 28.12
N LEU A 357 -8.07 8.56 27.25
CA LEU A 357 -9.03 8.85 26.20
C LEU A 357 -8.46 8.40 24.87
N LEU A 358 -8.76 7.16 24.47
CA LEU A 358 -8.32 6.59 23.21
C LEU A 358 -9.18 7.15 22.08
N ASN A 359 -8.59 8.05 21.30
CA ASN A 359 -9.25 8.75 20.21
C ASN A 359 -8.72 8.28 18.85
N VAL A 360 -9.62 8.01 17.92
CA VAL A 360 -9.34 7.64 16.53
C VAL A 360 -9.69 8.86 15.67
N PRO A 361 -8.70 9.72 15.32
CA PRO A 361 -8.97 11.04 14.74
C PRO A 361 -9.68 10.99 13.37
N GLY A 362 -9.61 9.85 12.69
CA GLY A 362 -10.40 9.55 11.51
C GLY A 362 -10.42 8.05 11.23
N PHE A 363 -11.47 7.58 10.56
CA PHE A 363 -11.57 6.19 10.09
C PHE A 363 -10.75 5.94 8.82
N ASP A 364 -9.86 6.85 8.45
CA ASP A 364 -8.99 6.69 7.29
C ASP A 364 -7.82 5.78 7.66
N SER A 365 -7.83 4.57 7.11
CA SER A 365 -6.72 3.62 7.21
C SER A 365 -5.79 3.81 6.02
N THR A 366 -4.48 3.83 6.30
CA THR A 366 -3.48 3.75 5.24
C THR A 366 -3.17 2.28 4.99
N ILE A 367 -3.58 1.76 3.85
CA ILE A 367 -3.24 0.43 3.36
C ILE A 367 -1.87 0.51 2.69
N MET A 368 -0.91 -0.21 3.24
CA MET A 368 0.41 -0.40 2.68
C MET A 368 0.48 -1.79 2.06
N THR A 369 0.52 -1.86 0.73
CA THR A 369 0.67 -3.14 0.01
C THR A 369 2.03 -3.21 -0.66
N GLU A 370 2.75 -4.31 -0.47
CA GLU A 370 3.96 -4.59 -1.25
C GLU A 370 3.60 -5.03 -2.66
N LYS A 371 4.00 -4.24 -3.67
CA LYS A 371 3.77 -4.55 -5.08
C LYS A 371 5.02 -4.31 -5.90
N ARG A 372 5.04 -4.91 -7.10
CA ARG A 372 6.08 -4.60 -8.08
C ARG A 372 5.94 -3.16 -8.54
N ALA A 373 7.07 -2.48 -8.76
CA ALA A 373 7.08 -1.08 -9.16
C ALA A 373 6.45 -0.84 -10.53
N MET A 374 6.40 -1.87 -11.38
CA MET A 374 5.76 -1.82 -12.69
C MET A 374 5.00 -3.11 -12.96
N ALA A 375 3.73 -2.99 -13.30
CA ALA A 375 2.92 -4.10 -13.79
C ALA A 375 3.08 -4.27 -15.31
N TRP A 376 2.76 -5.45 -15.83
CA TRP A 376 2.74 -5.72 -17.29
C TRP A 376 1.91 -4.68 -18.06
N THR A 377 0.76 -4.27 -17.49
CA THR A 377 -0.11 -3.26 -18.10
C THR A 377 0.57 -1.92 -18.27
N ASP A 378 1.43 -1.53 -17.32
CA ASP A 378 2.17 -0.28 -17.37
C ASP A 378 3.26 -0.34 -18.43
N THR A 379 3.95 -1.48 -18.53
CA THR A 379 4.97 -1.73 -19.57
C THR A 379 4.37 -1.64 -20.97
N VAL A 380 3.21 -2.27 -21.22
CA VAL A 380 2.53 -2.19 -22.52
C VAL A 380 2.07 -0.77 -22.83
N GLY A 381 1.56 -0.05 -21.81
CA GLY A 381 1.18 1.35 -21.97
C GLY A 381 2.35 2.23 -22.39
N GLN A 382 3.51 2.08 -21.73
CA GLN A 382 4.73 2.81 -22.11
C GLN A 382 5.24 2.39 -23.48
N ALA A 383 5.29 1.09 -23.79
CA ALA A 383 5.70 0.59 -25.09
C ALA A 383 4.86 1.18 -26.23
N GLY A 384 3.53 1.29 -26.04
CA GLY A 384 2.66 1.94 -26.99
C GLY A 384 2.99 3.43 -27.23
N ALA A 385 3.29 4.17 -26.15
CA ALA A 385 3.67 5.58 -26.24
C ALA A 385 5.00 5.78 -26.98
N TYR A 386 6.04 5.01 -26.64
CA TYR A 386 7.33 5.09 -27.32
C TYR A 386 7.27 4.60 -28.77
N PHE A 387 6.42 3.62 -29.08
CA PHE A 387 6.22 3.17 -30.46
C PHE A 387 5.59 4.28 -31.32
N ALA A 388 4.60 5.02 -30.79
CA ALA A 388 4.04 6.17 -31.48
C ALA A 388 5.09 7.28 -31.72
N LEU A 389 5.97 7.54 -30.74
CA LEU A 389 7.09 8.47 -30.92
C LEU A 389 8.03 8.02 -32.05
N VAL A 390 8.41 6.74 -32.07
CA VAL A 390 9.27 6.16 -33.12
C VAL A 390 8.62 6.30 -34.49
N GLN A 391 7.31 6.10 -34.62
CA GLN A 391 6.58 6.28 -35.87
C GLN A 391 6.69 7.72 -36.39
N VAL A 392 6.45 8.72 -35.53
CA VAL A 392 6.55 10.14 -35.89
C VAL A 392 7.96 10.50 -36.35
N VAL A 393 8.99 10.08 -35.60
CA VAL A 393 10.40 10.31 -35.97
C VAL A 393 10.73 9.64 -37.31
N SER A 394 10.23 8.43 -37.54
CA SER A 394 10.45 7.70 -38.79
C SER A 394 9.78 8.38 -39.98
N TRP A 395 8.59 8.97 -39.81
CA TRP A 395 7.94 9.77 -40.86
C TRP A 395 8.75 11.00 -41.24
N MET A 396 9.34 11.68 -40.24
CA MET A 396 10.20 12.85 -40.47
C MET A 396 11.47 12.47 -41.24
N ILE A 397 12.17 11.41 -40.82
CA ILE A 397 13.44 10.98 -41.43
C ILE A 397 13.23 10.40 -42.83
N SER A 398 12.17 9.63 -43.05
CA SER A 398 11.87 9.00 -44.36
C SER A 398 11.36 9.96 -45.44
N GLY A 399 11.11 11.23 -45.09
CA GLY A 399 10.51 12.17 -46.03
C GLY A 399 9.00 12.03 -46.19
N VAL A 400 8.35 11.05 -45.54
CA VAL A 400 6.89 10.83 -45.62
C VAL A 400 6.13 12.03 -45.06
N ALA A 401 6.62 12.62 -43.97
CA ALA A 401 6.00 13.81 -43.37
C ALA A 401 6.02 15.05 -44.29
N TRP A 402 6.89 15.05 -45.30
CA TRP A 402 7.16 16.19 -46.19
C TRP A 402 6.72 15.91 -47.64
N GLY A 403 5.96 14.83 -47.86
CA GLY A 403 5.42 14.47 -49.18
C GLY A 403 4.20 15.31 -49.53
N THR A 404 4.28 16.01 -50.66
CA THR A 404 3.12 16.45 -51.45
C THR A 404 2.96 15.49 -52.62
#